data_AF-A0A9P4J748-F1
#
_entry.id   AF-A0A9P4J748-F1
#
_cell.length_a   1.000
_cell.length_b   1.000
_cell.length_c   1.000
_cell.angle_alpha   90.00
_cell.angle_beta   90.00
_cell.angle_gamma   90.00
#
_symmetry.space_group_name_H-M   'P 1'
#
loop_
_entity.id
_entity.type
_entity.pdbx_description
1 polymer ?
#
loop_
_entity_poly.entity_id
_entity_poly.type
_entity_poly.pdbx_seq_one_letter_code
_entity_poly.pdbx_strand_id
1 'polypeptide(L)'
;MTTTTGLSRWSCTLMSIPDAERITEINVYDFDNTLFRTPLPSRFVWEGPTIGLLQGQDIFTGGGWWHDPHILASVGGGIEKMEPTAWEGWWQEDVVASARKSIATPGHLTVLMTGRSQANFSELITRIVKAKGLQFDMVVLKPEITPTGEKVTATAKFKTMFFQDAMTAYPRATRLTIYEDRAKQANEFAKYLDEWNVILRAGQQQGEQPASRPAFDWHIELVDPASIALEPEGEISQVKRMINGNNAILACGKASSRIRPYKFETVRKYTGYLIAPFYASKLKKLLVPEDPVEPDDIRPLADSIMISFDPPRRDVLGRAGGTGAKQEWRTVAVGNNKNSIWAVRVEPVDSSLPHPTERNPIVILGHLPKVKTGEARYIKSWTRIPADQQIVFPTEVGDRVLVRVVEDRDSDFATNPRVAVGQVRDKTQMQARRDQRHPHQYGGDQSSADDSDVAMADSFPPLGRPNQPQHHHQQRGRGRGASAYASTRGRDRPAPYNQAGRGGYAAAAGGRGRHGGPSGGGGARGNARGGRGGRSGQYRSLDDAGQNGYGGAEGMQY
;
A
#
# COMPACT_ATOMS: atom_id res chain seq x y z
N MET A 1 -18.85 -36.67 -11.11
CA MET A 1 -19.64 -35.88 -10.16
C MET A 1 -18.87 -35.83 -8.85
N THR A 2 -18.84 -34.68 -8.18
CA THR A 2 -18.15 -34.53 -6.90
C THR A 2 -19.08 -35.01 -5.78
N THR A 3 -18.62 -35.95 -4.96
CA THR A 3 -19.37 -36.44 -3.79
C THR A 3 -19.01 -35.63 -2.54
N THR A 4 -19.77 -35.80 -1.45
CA THR A 4 -19.39 -35.26 -0.13
C THR A 4 -17.98 -35.68 0.31
N THR A 5 -17.59 -36.94 0.06
CA THR A 5 -16.20 -37.43 0.29
C THR A 5 -15.15 -36.75 -0.59
N GLY A 6 -15.55 -36.27 -1.78
CA GLY A 6 -14.69 -35.43 -2.64
C GLY A 6 -14.60 -34.01 -2.10
N LEU A 7 -15.75 -33.42 -1.74
CA LEU A 7 -15.88 -32.07 -1.22
C LEU A 7 -15.11 -31.87 0.09
N SER A 8 -15.14 -32.82 1.01
CA SER A 8 -14.46 -32.73 2.31
C SER A 8 -12.95 -32.49 2.18
N ARG A 9 -12.32 -32.90 1.07
CA ARG A 9 -10.90 -32.68 0.76
C ARG A 9 -10.52 -31.23 0.52
N TRP A 10 -11.49 -30.35 0.26
CA TRP A 10 -11.26 -28.89 0.21
C TRP A 10 -11.06 -28.27 1.60
N SER A 11 -11.46 -28.96 2.68
CA SER A 11 -11.37 -28.40 4.02
C SER A 11 -10.08 -28.79 4.76
N CYS A 12 -9.54 -27.86 5.55
CA CYS A 12 -8.45 -28.14 6.48
C CYS A 12 -8.93 -28.64 7.86
N THR A 13 -10.24 -28.62 8.15
CA THR A 13 -10.82 -29.14 9.38
C THR A 13 -11.27 -30.59 9.23
N LEU A 14 -10.90 -31.45 10.18
CA LEU A 14 -11.25 -32.88 10.22
C LEU A 14 -12.71 -33.15 10.67
N MET A 15 -13.62 -32.20 10.47
CA MET A 15 -15.03 -32.35 10.82
C MET A 15 -15.76 -33.16 9.73
N SER A 16 -16.70 -33.99 10.14
CA SER A 16 -17.61 -34.67 9.21
C SER A 16 -18.60 -33.66 8.64
N ILE A 17 -18.51 -33.35 7.35
CA ILE A 17 -19.46 -32.46 6.69
C ILE A 17 -20.87 -33.08 6.69
N PRO A 18 -21.95 -32.27 6.68
CA PRO A 18 -23.33 -32.74 6.67
C PRO A 18 -23.69 -33.74 5.56
N ASP A 19 -24.74 -34.50 5.79
CA ASP A 19 -25.34 -35.42 4.81
C ASP A 19 -25.92 -34.64 3.61
N ALA A 20 -25.64 -35.13 2.39
CA ALA A 20 -26.07 -34.55 1.12
C ALA A 20 -27.59 -34.34 1.06
N GLU A 21 -28.35 -35.27 1.66
CA GLU A 21 -29.80 -35.27 1.63
C GLU A 21 -30.44 -34.23 2.58
N ARG A 22 -29.65 -33.58 3.43
CA ARG A 22 -30.12 -32.64 4.46
C ARG A 22 -29.91 -31.17 4.13
N ILE A 23 -29.04 -30.83 3.18
CA ILE A 23 -28.66 -29.43 2.90
C ILE A 23 -29.54 -28.83 1.79
N THR A 24 -30.12 -27.67 2.09
CA THR A 24 -30.98 -26.87 1.21
C THR A 24 -30.40 -25.49 0.88
N GLU A 25 -29.42 -25.01 1.63
CA GLU A 25 -28.72 -23.73 1.41
C GLU A 25 -27.22 -23.86 1.72
N ILE A 26 -26.37 -23.21 0.92
CA ILE A 26 -24.92 -23.10 1.18
C ILE A 26 -24.58 -21.63 1.40
N ASN A 27 -23.92 -21.33 2.52
CA ASN A 27 -23.52 -19.98 2.90
C ASN A 27 -22.01 -19.91 3.07
N VAL A 28 -21.34 -19.17 2.18
CA VAL A 28 -19.88 -19.01 2.14
C VAL A 28 -19.50 -17.62 2.63
N TYR A 29 -18.64 -17.58 3.64
CA TYR A 29 -18.08 -16.35 4.20
C TYR A 29 -16.61 -16.26 3.81
N ASP A 30 -16.17 -15.20 3.14
CA ASP A 30 -14.73 -14.92 3.07
C ASP A 30 -14.18 -14.47 4.44
N PHE A 31 -12.92 -14.76 4.71
CA PHE A 31 -12.24 -14.38 5.95
C PHE A 31 -11.69 -12.95 5.93
N ASP A 32 -11.02 -12.53 4.85
CA ASP A 32 -10.12 -11.38 4.83
C ASP A 32 -10.87 -10.07 4.53
N ASN A 33 -11.09 -9.27 5.58
CA ASN A 33 -11.91 -8.06 5.66
C ASN A 33 -13.42 -8.25 5.46
N THR A 34 -13.86 -9.43 5.02
CA THR A 34 -15.28 -9.85 5.05
C THR A 34 -15.73 -10.27 6.45
N LEU A 35 -15.15 -11.33 7.04
CA LEU A 35 -15.50 -11.78 8.40
C LEU A 35 -14.55 -11.23 9.47
N PHE A 36 -13.26 -11.13 9.14
CA PHE A 36 -12.17 -10.75 10.05
C PHE A 36 -11.38 -9.58 9.46
N ARG A 37 -11.11 -8.55 10.26
CA ARG A 37 -10.45 -7.29 9.85
C ARG A 37 -8.94 -7.48 9.71
N THR A 38 -8.52 -8.19 8.67
CA THR A 38 -7.10 -8.39 8.36
C THR A 38 -6.40 -7.03 8.17
N PRO A 39 -5.30 -6.76 8.87
CA PRO A 39 -4.61 -5.48 8.77
C PRO A 39 -4.04 -5.24 7.37
N LEU A 40 -4.02 -3.98 6.96
CA LEU A 40 -3.37 -3.49 5.74
C LEU A 40 -2.09 -2.71 6.07
N PRO A 41 -1.14 -2.60 5.13
CA PRO A 41 0.03 -1.74 5.31
C PRO A 41 -0.39 -0.27 5.52
N SER A 42 0.01 0.29 6.65
CA SER A 42 -0.36 1.61 7.13
C SER A 42 0.19 2.72 6.23
N ARG A 43 -0.71 3.56 5.72
CA ARG A 43 -0.39 4.80 4.99
C ARG A 43 0.17 5.91 5.87
N PHE A 44 0.21 5.69 7.19
CA PHE A 44 0.86 6.56 8.14
C PHE A 44 2.31 6.14 8.45
N VAL A 45 2.68 4.91 8.07
CA VAL A 45 4.04 4.35 8.18
C VAL A 45 4.73 4.36 6.81
N TRP A 46 4.15 3.73 5.80
CA TRP A 46 4.81 3.45 4.53
C TRP A 46 4.55 4.47 3.44
N GLU A 47 5.55 4.67 2.57
CA GLU A 47 5.34 5.35 1.30
C GLU A 47 4.49 4.49 0.33
N GLY A 48 3.69 5.13 -0.53
CA GLY A 48 2.77 4.47 -1.46
C GLY A 48 3.39 3.36 -2.35
N PRO A 49 4.59 3.54 -2.94
CA PRO A 49 5.26 2.46 -3.68
C PRO A 49 5.64 1.28 -2.80
N THR A 50 5.98 1.51 -1.53
CA THR A 50 6.30 0.46 -0.56
C THR A 50 5.07 -0.34 -0.17
N ILE A 51 3.88 0.27 -0.04
CA ILE A 51 2.63 -0.47 0.14
C ILE A 51 2.40 -1.45 -1.01
N GLY A 52 2.58 -0.99 -2.26
CA GLY A 52 2.47 -1.85 -3.44
C GLY A 52 3.52 -2.96 -3.52
N LEU A 53 4.73 -2.71 -3.00
CA LEU A 53 5.80 -3.70 -2.88
C LEU A 53 5.48 -4.76 -1.81
N LEU A 54 5.08 -4.33 -0.61
CA LEU A 54 4.77 -5.23 0.51
C LEU A 54 3.61 -6.17 0.19
N GLN A 55 2.62 -5.71 -0.56
CA GLN A 55 1.47 -6.54 -0.95
C GLN A 55 1.80 -7.61 -2.01
N GLY A 56 2.89 -7.45 -2.79
CA GLY A 56 3.20 -8.34 -3.91
C GLY A 56 3.61 -9.75 -3.48
N GLN A 57 3.00 -10.78 -4.06
CA GLN A 57 3.22 -12.18 -3.67
C GLN A 57 4.69 -12.60 -3.72
N ASP A 58 5.34 -12.50 -4.89
CA ASP A 58 6.66 -13.09 -5.14
C ASP A 58 7.85 -12.17 -4.81
N ILE A 59 7.64 -11.14 -3.97
CA ILE A 59 8.64 -10.10 -3.68
C ILE A 59 9.71 -10.56 -2.68
N PHE A 60 9.30 -11.30 -1.65
CA PHE A 60 10.18 -11.87 -0.63
C PHE A 60 10.15 -13.40 -0.68
N THR A 61 11.20 -14.05 -0.20
CA THR A 61 11.26 -15.54 -0.13
C THR A 61 10.14 -16.18 0.71
N GLY A 62 9.64 -15.48 1.73
CA GLY A 62 8.49 -15.90 2.55
C GLY A 62 7.13 -15.42 2.02
N GLY A 63 7.11 -14.76 0.86
CA GLY A 63 5.93 -14.11 0.30
C GLY A 63 5.69 -12.68 0.82
N GLY A 64 4.78 -11.97 0.16
CA GLY A 64 4.30 -10.64 0.59
C GLY A 64 3.38 -10.66 1.82
N TRP A 65 2.89 -9.48 2.20
CA TRP A 65 2.04 -9.18 3.35
C TRP A 65 0.85 -10.15 3.55
N TRP A 66 0.22 -10.58 2.46
CA TRP A 66 -0.93 -11.48 2.50
C TRP A 66 -0.56 -12.98 2.61
N HIS A 67 0.72 -13.32 2.42
CA HIS A 67 1.25 -14.68 2.34
C HIS A 67 2.13 -15.06 3.55
N ASP A 68 2.68 -14.06 4.25
CA ASP A 68 3.39 -14.20 5.52
C ASP A 68 2.39 -14.40 6.68
N PRO A 69 2.34 -15.58 7.35
CA PRO A 69 1.41 -15.82 8.44
C PRO A 69 1.70 -14.99 9.68
N HIS A 70 2.92 -14.46 9.83
CA HIS A 70 3.28 -13.67 11.02
C HIS A 70 2.66 -12.28 11.01
N ILE A 71 2.29 -11.74 9.84
CA ILE A 71 1.51 -10.50 9.74
C ILE A 71 0.16 -10.67 10.44
N LEU A 72 -0.59 -11.73 10.09
CA LEU A 72 -1.86 -12.06 10.72
C LEU A 72 -1.69 -12.47 12.19
N ALA A 73 -0.62 -13.20 12.53
CA ALA A 73 -0.31 -13.57 13.91
C ALA A 73 0.05 -12.38 14.82
N SER A 74 0.56 -11.27 14.26
CA SER A 74 0.97 -10.08 15.01
C SER A 74 -0.18 -9.13 15.38
N VAL A 75 -1.39 -9.40 14.87
CA VAL A 75 -2.62 -8.66 15.13
C VAL A 75 -2.82 -8.40 16.64
N GLY A 76 -3.22 -7.17 16.98
CA GLY A 76 -3.52 -6.73 18.35
C GLY A 76 -2.34 -6.76 19.34
N GLY A 77 -1.14 -7.14 18.90
CA GLY A 77 0.05 -7.36 19.73
C GLY A 77 0.50 -8.81 19.84
N GLY A 78 -0.15 -9.76 19.14
CA GLY A 78 0.26 -11.16 19.07
C GLY A 78 -0.82 -12.15 19.49
N ILE A 79 -0.71 -13.40 19.01
CA ILE A 79 -1.61 -14.52 19.33
C ILE A 79 -1.82 -14.66 20.85
N GLU A 80 -0.74 -14.67 21.64
CA GLU A 80 -0.78 -14.84 23.10
C GLU A 80 -1.68 -13.83 23.83
N LYS A 81 -1.81 -12.62 23.27
CA LYS A 81 -2.64 -11.54 23.82
C LYS A 81 -4.07 -11.57 23.29
N MET A 82 -4.28 -11.98 22.03
CA MET A 82 -5.57 -11.88 21.35
C MET A 82 -6.39 -13.18 21.33
N GLU A 83 -5.74 -14.35 21.47
CA GLU A 83 -6.44 -15.65 21.58
C GLU A 83 -7.31 -15.73 22.85
N PRO A 84 -6.87 -15.25 24.04
CA PRO A 84 -7.73 -15.21 25.24
C PRO A 84 -8.91 -14.24 25.12
N THR A 85 -8.81 -13.18 24.30
CA THR A 85 -9.90 -12.23 24.05
C THR A 85 -10.67 -12.53 22.76
N ALA A 86 -10.45 -13.72 22.17
CA ALA A 86 -11.07 -14.15 20.92
C ALA A 86 -10.98 -13.10 19.77
N TRP A 87 -9.89 -12.34 19.71
CA TRP A 87 -9.67 -11.23 18.77
C TRP A 87 -10.77 -10.14 18.79
N GLU A 88 -11.28 -9.79 19.98
CA GLU A 88 -12.22 -8.66 20.17
C GLU A 88 -11.80 -7.38 19.43
N GLY A 89 -12.75 -6.72 18.75
CA GLY A 89 -12.55 -5.54 17.92
C GLY A 89 -12.10 -5.82 16.47
N TRP A 90 -11.51 -6.99 16.21
CA TRP A 90 -11.01 -7.41 14.89
C TRP A 90 -12.02 -8.20 14.05
N TRP A 91 -13.27 -8.34 14.51
CA TRP A 91 -14.33 -9.00 13.76
C TRP A 91 -15.29 -8.01 13.12
N GLN A 92 -15.88 -8.42 12.00
CA GLN A 92 -17.05 -7.78 11.41
C GLN A 92 -18.28 -8.40 12.09
N GLU A 93 -18.69 -7.85 13.24
CA GLU A 93 -19.63 -8.55 14.15
C GLU A 93 -21.01 -8.83 13.52
N ASP A 94 -21.49 -8.02 12.57
CA ASP A 94 -22.73 -8.28 11.83
C ASP A 94 -22.61 -9.49 10.89
N VAL A 95 -21.43 -9.67 10.29
CA VAL A 95 -21.11 -10.86 9.48
C VAL A 95 -20.90 -12.08 10.39
N VAL A 96 -20.32 -11.90 11.58
CA VAL A 96 -20.27 -12.95 12.62
C VAL A 96 -21.65 -13.36 13.10
N ALA A 97 -22.57 -12.42 13.32
CA ALA A 97 -23.95 -12.70 13.69
C ALA A 97 -24.67 -13.49 12.58
N SER A 98 -24.44 -13.10 11.31
CA SER A 98 -24.96 -13.79 10.13
C SER A 98 -24.40 -15.21 10.02
N ALA A 99 -23.09 -15.40 10.24
CA ALA A 99 -22.45 -16.72 10.27
C ALA A 99 -22.99 -17.59 11.42
N ARG A 100 -23.16 -17.05 12.64
CA ARG A 100 -23.78 -17.76 13.77
C ARG A 100 -25.21 -18.20 13.46
N LYS A 101 -26.00 -17.36 12.79
CA LYS A 101 -27.35 -17.70 12.35
C LYS A 101 -27.32 -18.87 11.35
N SER A 102 -26.41 -18.85 10.38
CA SER A 102 -26.24 -19.95 9.42
C SER A 102 -25.84 -21.26 10.11
N ILE A 103 -24.82 -21.23 10.99
CA ILE A 103 -24.36 -22.39 11.78
C ILE A 103 -25.49 -22.99 12.63
N ALA A 104 -26.38 -22.15 13.16
CA ALA A 104 -27.51 -22.58 13.97
C ALA A 104 -28.75 -23.05 13.17
N THR A 105 -28.77 -22.90 11.84
CA THR A 105 -29.96 -23.20 11.02
C THR A 105 -29.87 -24.59 10.39
N PRO A 106 -30.79 -25.53 10.72
CA PRO A 106 -30.80 -26.86 10.13
C PRO A 106 -30.94 -26.83 8.61
N GLY A 107 -30.08 -27.57 7.91
CA GLY A 107 -30.08 -27.65 6.44
C GLY A 107 -29.23 -26.59 5.74
N HIS A 108 -28.51 -25.76 6.49
CA HIS A 108 -27.50 -24.85 5.95
C HIS A 108 -26.12 -25.51 6.02
N LEU A 109 -25.32 -25.39 4.95
CA LEU A 109 -23.88 -25.66 4.99
C LEU A 109 -23.16 -24.33 5.18
N THR A 110 -22.46 -24.16 6.30
CA THR A 110 -21.75 -22.91 6.63
C THR A 110 -20.25 -23.07 6.39
N VAL A 111 -19.73 -22.37 5.38
CA VAL A 111 -18.34 -22.47 4.93
C VAL A 111 -17.59 -21.18 5.23
N LEU A 112 -16.41 -21.29 5.84
CA LEU A 112 -15.42 -20.22 5.88
C LEU A 112 -14.41 -20.43 4.73
N MET A 113 -14.11 -19.37 3.98
CA MET A 113 -13.22 -19.42 2.82
C MET A 113 -12.17 -18.31 2.85
N THR A 114 -11.00 -18.53 2.24
CA THR A 114 -9.98 -17.47 2.04
C THR A 114 -9.03 -17.84 0.90
N GLY A 115 -8.47 -16.83 0.24
CA GLY A 115 -7.37 -17.01 -0.72
C GLY A 115 -6.02 -17.41 -0.12
N ARG A 116 -5.89 -17.41 1.22
CA ARG A 116 -4.64 -17.72 1.92
C ARG A 116 -4.24 -19.18 1.74
N SER A 117 -2.94 -19.45 1.67
CA SER A 117 -2.39 -20.78 1.42
C SER A 117 -2.62 -21.74 2.60
N GLN A 118 -3.20 -22.91 2.32
CA GLN A 118 -3.48 -23.94 3.32
C GLN A 118 -2.24 -24.34 4.13
N ALA A 119 -1.08 -24.44 3.47
CA ALA A 119 0.19 -24.80 4.09
C ALA A 119 0.69 -23.80 5.15
N ASN A 120 0.39 -22.50 5.00
CA ASN A 120 0.91 -21.46 5.90
C ASN A 120 -0.12 -21.00 6.95
N PHE A 121 -1.42 -21.13 6.66
CA PHE A 121 -2.48 -20.45 7.43
C PHE A 121 -3.50 -21.37 8.11
N SER A 122 -3.51 -22.67 7.82
CA SER A 122 -4.55 -23.58 8.33
C SER A 122 -4.63 -23.59 9.86
N GLU A 123 -3.51 -23.80 10.56
CA GLU A 123 -3.49 -23.74 12.04
C GLU A 123 -3.96 -22.38 12.57
N LEU A 124 -3.40 -21.28 12.06
CA LEU A 124 -3.64 -19.93 12.55
C LEU A 124 -5.12 -19.51 12.39
N ILE A 125 -5.71 -19.74 11.21
CA ILE A 125 -7.12 -19.40 10.96
C ILE A 125 -8.04 -20.30 11.79
N THR A 126 -7.75 -21.61 11.88
CA THR A 126 -8.52 -22.50 12.76
C THR A 126 -8.47 -22.06 14.23
N ARG A 127 -7.34 -21.55 14.72
CA ARG A 127 -7.22 -20.99 16.09
C ARG A 127 -8.06 -19.72 16.27
N ILE A 128 -7.93 -18.75 15.36
CA ILE A 128 -8.70 -17.48 15.39
C ILE A 128 -10.21 -17.76 15.43
N VAL A 129 -10.68 -18.64 14.54
CA VAL A 129 -12.10 -19.00 14.37
C VAL A 129 -12.63 -19.81 15.58
N LYS A 130 -11.83 -20.74 16.09
CA LYS A 130 -12.15 -21.53 17.28
C LYS A 130 -12.24 -20.66 18.54
N ALA A 131 -11.34 -19.68 18.71
CA ALA A 131 -11.36 -18.77 19.85
C ALA A 131 -12.65 -17.93 19.91
N LYS A 132 -13.14 -17.46 18.75
CA LYS A 132 -14.46 -16.79 18.62
C LYS A 132 -15.65 -17.73 18.83
N GLY A 133 -15.44 -19.04 18.99
CA GLY A 133 -16.51 -20.02 19.13
C GLY A 133 -17.39 -20.09 17.88
N LEU A 134 -16.76 -20.04 16.70
CA LEU A 134 -17.42 -20.27 15.42
C LEU A 134 -17.07 -21.68 14.93
N GLN A 135 -18.09 -22.48 14.62
CA GLN A 135 -17.96 -23.86 14.15
C GLN A 135 -18.55 -23.93 12.74
N PHE A 136 -17.71 -23.68 11.74
CA PHE A 136 -18.06 -23.86 10.33
C PHE A 136 -17.98 -25.35 9.98
N ASP A 137 -18.91 -25.84 9.14
CA ASP A 137 -18.89 -27.21 8.61
C ASP A 137 -17.61 -27.47 7.79
N MET A 138 -17.11 -26.42 7.14
CA MET A 138 -15.87 -26.44 6.37
C MET A 138 -15.09 -25.14 6.54
N VAL A 139 -13.80 -25.24 6.84
CA VAL A 139 -12.82 -24.16 6.65
C VAL A 139 -11.97 -24.46 5.42
N VAL A 140 -12.02 -23.60 4.41
CA VAL A 140 -11.49 -23.83 3.05
C VAL A 140 -10.45 -22.77 2.68
N LEU A 141 -9.18 -23.17 2.69
CA LEU A 141 -8.04 -22.33 2.30
C LEU A 141 -7.58 -22.69 0.89
N LYS A 142 -6.87 -21.78 0.21
CA LYS A 142 -6.30 -22.04 -1.12
C LYS A 142 -5.26 -23.17 -1.04
N PRO A 143 -5.48 -24.33 -1.69
CA PRO A 143 -4.49 -25.39 -1.74
C PRO A 143 -3.47 -25.12 -2.86
N GLU A 144 -2.30 -25.75 -2.79
CA GLU A 144 -1.32 -25.69 -3.90
C GLU A 144 -1.81 -26.50 -5.12
N ILE A 145 -2.52 -27.60 -4.83
CA ILE A 145 -3.10 -28.54 -5.78
C ILE A 145 -4.54 -28.84 -5.33
N THR A 146 -5.52 -28.75 -6.22
CA THR A 146 -6.93 -29.07 -5.90
C THR A 146 -7.12 -30.55 -5.55
N PRO A 147 -8.25 -30.93 -4.93
CA PRO A 147 -8.66 -32.34 -4.78
C PRO A 147 -8.74 -33.13 -6.10
N THR A 148 -8.77 -32.45 -7.25
CA THR A 148 -8.77 -33.01 -8.61
C THR A 148 -7.38 -33.07 -9.27
N GLY A 149 -6.33 -32.56 -8.62
CA GLY A 149 -4.95 -32.59 -9.13
C GLY A 149 -4.50 -31.34 -9.93
N GLU A 150 -5.32 -30.31 -10.04
CA GLU A 150 -4.97 -29.06 -10.76
C GLU A 150 -4.14 -28.11 -9.87
N LYS A 151 -3.11 -27.47 -10.42
CA LYS A 151 -2.39 -26.40 -9.70
C LYS A 151 -3.20 -25.10 -9.68
N VAL A 152 -3.43 -24.56 -8.49
CA VAL A 152 -4.22 -23.32 -8.31
C VAL A 152 -3.32 -22.08 -8.44
N THR A 153 -3.26 -21.49 -9.63
CA THR A 153 -2.57 -20.20 -9.83
C THR A 153 -3.40 -19.04 -9.28
N ALA A 154 -4.59 -18.80 -9.84
CA ALA A 154 -5.47 -17.68 -9.47
C ALA A 154 -6.54 -18.07 -8.44
N THR A 155 -6.72 -17.24 -7.40
CA THR A 155 -7.67 -17.51 -6.30
C THR A 155 -9.13 -17.48 -6.75
N ALA A 156 -9.52 -16.52 -7.61
CA ALA A 156 -10.90 -16.42 -8.09
C ALA A 156 -11.37 -17.71 -8.79
N LYS A 157 -10.48 -18.38 -9.54
CA LYS A 157 -10.75 -19.71 -10.13
C LYS A 157 -10.97 -20.77 -9.04
N PHE A 158 -10.19 -20.75 -7.96
CA PHE A 158 -10.37 -21.69 -6.84
C PHE A 158 -11.70 -21.49 -6.11
N LYS A 159 -12.11 -20.23 -5.87
CA LYS A 159 -13.42 -19.92 -5.29
C LYS A 159 -14.56 -20.43 -6.18
N THR A 160 -14.54 -20.16 -7.49
CA THR A 160 -15.59 -20.67 -8.40
C THR A 160 -15.57 -22.20 -8.56
N MET A 161 -14.39 -22.84 -8.61
CA MET A 161 -14.28 -24.30 -8.59
C MET A 161 -14.88 -24.92 -7.31
N PHE A 162 -14.65 -24.31 -6.15
CA PHE A 162 -15.27 -24.76 -4.91
C PHE A 162 -16.79 -24.58 -4.91
N PHE A 163 -17.32 -23.45 -5.39
CA PHE A 163 -18.77 -23.24 -5.53
C PHE A 163 -19.39 -24.31 -6.43
N GLN A 164 -18.70 -24.67 -7.53
CA GLN A 164 -19.11 -25.73 -8.43
C GLN A 164 -19.15 -27.09 -7.73
N ASP A 165 -18.08 -27.48 -7.04
CA ASP A 165 -18.00 -28.74 -6.30
C ASP A 165 -19.02 -28.83 -5.16
N ALA A 166 -19.20 -27.76 -4.39
CA ALA A 166 -20.13 -27.70 -3.26
C ALA A 166 -21.58 -27.86 -3.73
N MET A 167 -22.01 -27.06 -4.72
CA MET A 167 -23.37 -27.16 -5.27
C MET A 167 -23.59 -28.44 -6.10
N THR A 168 -22.53 -29.11 -6.56
CA THR A 168 -22.64 -30.45 -7.18
C THR A 168 -22.79 -31.56 -6.14
N ALA A 169 -22.07 -31.48 -5.01
CA ALA A 169 -22.12 -32.47 -3.94
C ALA A 169 -23.39 -32.40 -3.09
N TYR A 170 -24.03 -31.23 -3.03
CA TYR A 170 -25.32 -31.00 -2.38
C TYR A 170 -26.42 -30.70 -3.43
N PRO A 171 -26.95 -31.72 -4.13
CA PRO A 171 -27.93 -31.53 -5.21
C PRO A 171 -29.27 -30.95 -4.72
N ARG A 172 -29.58 -31.10 -3.43
CA ARG A 172 -30.75 -30.47 -2.77
C ARG A 172 -30.55 -29.00 -2.39
N ALA A 173 -29.34 -28.47 -2.42
CA ALA A 173 -29.10 -27.07 -2.14
C ALA A 173 -29.70 -26.19 -3.24
N THR A 174 -30.74 -25.41 -2.92
CA THR A 174 -31.45 -24.54 -3.86
C THR A 174 -30.96 -23.09 -3.82
N ARG A 175 -30.21 -22.70 -2.78
CA ARG A 175 -29.56 -21.38 -2.68
C ARG A 175 -28.07 -21.47 -2.37
N LEU A 176 -27.29 -20.55 -2.96
CA LEU A 176 -25.92 -20.22 -2.59
C LEU A 176 -25.84 -18.74 -2.18
N THR A 177 -25.44 -18.43 -0.95
CA THR A 177 -25.10 -17.06 -0.52
C THR A 177 -23.60 -16.91 -0.30
N ILE A 178 -23.02 -15.82 -0.80
CA ILE A 178 -21.60 -15.51 -0.65
C ILE A 178 -21.47 -14.14 0.04
N TYR A 179 -20.69 -14.05 1.11
CA TYR A 179 -20.28 -12.79 1.73
C TYR A 179 -18.86 -12.50 1.25
N GLU A 180 -18.63 -11.31 0.70
CA GLU A 180 -17.38 -10.94 0.00
C GLU A 180 -17.14 -9.42 0.10
N ASP A 181 -15.91 -8.98 0.37
CA ASP A 181 -15.58 -7.55 0.59
C ASP A 181 -15.30 -6.77 -0.71
N ARG A 182 -15.16 -7.49 -1.83
CA ARG A 182 -14.64 -6.93 -3.08
C ARG A 182 -15.67 -6.95 -4.18
N ALA A 183 -16.23 -5.78 -4.47
CA ALA A 183 -17.12 -5.56 -5.61
C ALA A 183 -16.57 -6.11 -6.95
N LYS A 184 -15.25 -6.09 -7.19
CA LYS A 184 -14.67 -6.71 -8.39
C LYS A 184 -14.79 -8.25 -8.38
N GLN A 185 -14.48 -8.89 -7.26
CA GLN A 185 -14.53 -10.35 -7.11
C GLN A 185 -15.99 -10.85 -7.05
N ALA A 186 -16.87 -10.12 -6.36
CA ALA A 186 -18.33 -10.32 -6.38
C ALA A 186 -18.90 -10.28 -7.82
N ASN A 187 -18.52 -9.28 -8.63
CA ASN A 187 -18.92 -9.20 -10.04
C ASN A 187 -18.37 -10.36 -10.90
N GLU A 188 -17.15 -10.84 -10.61
CA GLU A 188 -16.59 -12.04 -11.26
C GLU A 188 -17.37 -13.32 -10.89
N PHE A 189 -17.86 -13.43 -9.65
CA PHE A 189 -18.71 -14.56 -9.21
C PHE A 189 -20.13 -14.49 -9.76
N ALA A 190 -20.80 -13.35 -9.67
CA ALA A 190 -22.14 -13.13 -10.22
C ALA A 190 -22.21 -13.58 -11.68
N LYS A 191 -21.25 -13.09 -12.49
CA LYS A 191 -21.13 -13.49 -13.89
C LYS A 191 -20.96 -15.01 -14.06
N TYR A 192 -20.06 -15.64 -13.30
CA TYR A 192 -19.80 -17.08 -13.39
C TYR A 192 -21.04 -17.91 -13.01
N LEU A 193 -21.76 -17.51 -11.97
CA LEU A 193 -22.95 -18.20 -11.48
C LEU A 193 -24.12 -18.07 -12.47
N ASP A 194 -24.28 -16.92 -13.14
CA ASP A 194 -25.24 -16.76 -14.24
C ASP A 194 -24.87 -17.59 -15.48
N GLU A 195 -23.61 -17.54 -15.92
CA GLU A 195 -23.13 -18.38 -17.04
C GLU A 195 -23.35 -19.87 -16.74
N TRP A 196 -23.14 -20.32 -15.50
CA TRP A 196 -23.42 -21.70 -15.10
C TRP A 196 -24.93 -22.01 -15.04
N ASN A 197 -25.75 -21.12 -14.47
CA ASN A 197 -27.21 -21.28 -14.43
C ASN A 197 -27.85 -21.37 -15.82
N VAL A 198 -27.31 -20.65 -16.82
CA VAL A 198 -27.73 -20.78 -18.23
C VAL A 198 -27.45 -22.19 -18.76
N ILE A 199 -26.27 -22.74 -18.49
CA ILE A 199 -25.90 -24.11 -18.90
C ILE A 199 -26.81 -25.16 -18.24
N LEU A 200 -27.10 -25.02 -16.94
CA LEU A 200 -28.00 -25.93 -16.22
C LEU A 200 -29.42 -25.92 -16.81
N ARG A 201 -29.96 -24.73 -17.14
CA ARG A 201 -31.28 -24.58 -17.80
C ARG A 201 -31.31 -25.19 -19.20
N ALA A 202 -30.24 -25.02 -19.98
CA ALA A 202 -30.14 -25.58 -21.33
C ALA A 202 -30.09 -27.13 -21.30
N GLY A 203 -29.31 -27.71 -20.39
CA GLY A 203 -29.23 -29.17 -20.22
C GLY A 203 -30.57 -29.80 -19.81
N GLN A 204 -31.40 -29.10 -19.03
CA GLN A 204 -32.75 -29.57 -18.70
C GLN A 204 -33.71 -29.61 -19.91
N GLN A 205 -33.46 -28.82 -20.97
CA GLN A 205 -34.35 -28.74 -22.14
C GLN A 205 -34.02 -29.76 -23.24
N GLN A 206 -32.79 -30.27 -23.30
CA GLN A 206 -32.34 -31.13 -24.41
C GLN A 206 -32.54 -32.64 -24.17
N GLY A 207 -32.79 -33.08 -22.93
CA GLY A 207 -33.21 -34.45 -22.61
C GLY A 207 -32.16 -35.57 -22.76
N GLU A 208 -31.15 -35.40 -23.64
CA GLU A 208 -30.16 -36.44 -23.96
C GLU A 208 -29.05 -36.61 -22.92
N GLN A 209 -28.87 -35.65 -22.02
CA GLN A 209 -28.15 -35.85 -20.75
C GLN A 209 -28.88 -35.13 -19.61
N PRO A 210 -29.09 -35.76 -18.45
CA PRO A 210 -29.61 -35.07 -17.28
C PRO A 210 -28.58 -34.05 -16.79
N ALA A 211 -28.95 -32.76 -16.77
CA ALA A 211 -28.18 -31.76 -16.05
C ALA A 211 -28.01 -32.22 -14.59
N SER A 212 -26.76 -32.26 -14.11
CA SER A 212 -26.40 -32.88 -12.81
C SER A 212 -27.17 -32.35 -11.60
N ARG A 213 -27.76 -31.16 -11.74
CA ARG A 213 -28.70 -30.54 -10.81
C ARG A 213 -29.56 -29.50 -11.55
N PRO A 214 -30.71 -29.08 -10.99
CA PRO A 214 -31.41 -27.87 -11.45
C PRO A 214 -30.57 -26.60 -11.24
N ALA A 215 -30.90 -25.57 -12.01
CA ALA A 215 -30.49 -24.19 -11.75
C ALA A 215 -30.96 -23.71 -10.35
N PHE A 216 -30.25 -22.74 -9.77
CA PHE A 216 -30.41 -22.36 -8.36
C PHE A 216 -30.43 -20.84 -8.14
N ASP A 217 -30.94 -20.44 -6.97
CA ASP A 217 -30.93 -19.08 -6.46
C ASP A 217 -29.52 -18.73 -5.96
N TRP A 218 -29.00 -17.54 -6.28
CA TRP A 218 -27.71 -17.10 -5.78
C TRP A 218 -27.75 -15.63 -5.33
N HIS A 219 -27.09 -15.35 -4.21
CA HIS A 219 -26.98 -13.99 -3.66
C HIS A 219 -25.53 -13.70 -3.27
N ILE A 220 -25.11 -12.45 -3.42
CA ILE A 220 -23.79 -11.99 -2.97
C ILE A 220 -23.99 -10.76 -2.09
N GLU A 221 -23.71 -10.93 -0.80
CA GLU A 221 -23.67 -9.85 0.17
C GLU A 221 -22.31 -9.15 0.06
N LEU A 222 -22.30 -7.96 -0.53
CA LEU A 222 -21.11 -7.11 -0.60
C LEU A 222 -20.89 -6.47 0.77
N VAL A 223 -19.85 -6.91 1.48
CA VAL A 223 -19.51 -6.42 2.82
C VAL A 223 -18.57 -5.22 2.70
N ASP A 224 -18.84 -4.13 3.42
CA ASP A 224 -17.93 -2.98 3.43
C ASP A 224 -16.58 -3.34 4.13
N PRO A 225 -15.43 -3.17 3.45
CA PRO A 225 -14.13 -3.61 3.95
C PRO A 225 -13.64 -2.70 5.09
N ALA A 226 -13.88 -3.11 6.34
CA ALA A 226 -13.48 -2.39 7.54
C ALA A 226 -11.95 -2.47 7.79
N SER A 227 -11.18 -1.77 6.95
CA SER A 227 -9.73 -1.84 6.95
C SER A 227 -9.11 -1.23 8.20
N ILE A 228 -8.29 -2.04 8.88
CA ILE A 228 -7.45 -1.66 10.02
C ILE A 228 -5.97 -1.74 9.64
N ALA A 229 -5.07 -1.21 10.47
CA ALA A 229 -3.62 -1.32 10.33
C ALA A 229 -3.01 -1.94 11.59
N LEU A 230 -1.73 -2.34 11.54
CA LEU A 230 -1.00 -2.69 12.75
C LEU A 230 -0.53 -1.41 13.47
N GLU A 231 -0.19 -1.52 14.76
CA GLU A 231 0.48 -0.44 15.46
C GLU A 231 1.85 -0.16 14.81
N PRO A 232 2.25 1.12 14.59
CA PRO A 232 3.40 1.47 13.75
C PRO A 232 4.70 0.72 14.05
N GLU A 233 5.01 0.53 15.33
CA GLU A 233 6.23 -0.13 15.80
C GLU A 233 6.20 -1.65 15.52
N GLY A 234 5.04 -2.28 15.73
CA GLY A 234 4.80 -3.69 15.39
C GLY A 234 4.84 -3.91 13.87
N GLU A 235 4.27 -2.98 13.11
CA GLU A 235 4.24 -3.04 11.65
C GLU A 235 5.64 -2.93 11.03
N ILE A 236 6.43 -1.94 11.47
CA ILE A 236 7.84 -1.80 11.08
C ILE A 236 8.62 -3.06 11.49
N SER A 237 8.37 -3.62 12.67
CA SER A 237 9.04 -4.82 13.16
C SER A 237 8.76 -6.07 12.31
N GLN A 238 7.51 -6.28 11.89
CA GLN A 238 7.20 -7.41 10.98
C GLN A 238 7.82 -7.24 9.61
N VAL A 239 7.76 -6.04 9.01
CA VAL A 239 8.41 -5.80 7.71
C VAL A 239 9.94 -5.92 7.82
N LYS A 240 10.54 -5.49 8.94
CA LYS A 240 11.98 -5.71 9.23
C LYS A 240 12.32 -7.20 9.27
N ARG A 241 11.45 -8.02 9.88
CA ARG A 241 11.57 -9.48 9.95
C ARG A 241 11.49 -10.12 8.56
N MET A 242 10.55 -9.69 7.71
CA MET A 242 10.44 -10.13 6.30
C MET A 242 11.72 -9.84 5.52
N ILE A 243 12.22 -8.60 5.59
CA ILE A 243 13.44 -8.16 4.91
C ILE A 243 14.67 -8.94 5.40
N ASN A 244 14.83 -9.08 6.71
CA ASN A 244 15.96 -9.81 7.29
C ASN A 244 15.98 -11.29 6.87
N GLY A 245 14.82 -11.97 6.90
CA GLY A 245 14.71 -13.37 6.47
C GLY A 245 14.99 -13.54 4.98
N ASN A 246 14.48 -12.63 4.15
CA ASN A 246 14.75 -12.58 2.72
C ASN A 246 16.25 -12.43 2.41
N ASN A 247 16.90 -11.45 3.05
CA ASN A 247 18.31 -11.15 2.85
C ASN A 247 19.21 -12.30 3.37
N ALA A 248 18.83 -12.99 4.45
CA ALA A 248 19.55 -14.15 4.95
C ALA A 248 19.49 -15.36 3.98
N ILE A 249 18.35 -15.60 3.33
CA ILE A 249 18.20 -16.69 2.36
C ILE A 249 18.96 -16.39 1.06
N LEU A 250 19.03 -15.11 0.65
CA LEU A 250 19.94 -14.63 -0.41
C LEU A 250 21.40 -14.87 -0.07
N ALA A 251 21.84 -14.49 1.15
CA ALA A 251 23.21 -14.69 1.62
C ALA A 251 23.62 -16.18 1.64
N CYS A 252 22.67 -17.08 1.89
CA CYS A 252 22.87 -18.53 1.82
C CYS A 252 22.91 -19.11 0.39
N GLY A 253 22.74 -18.30 -0.66
CA GLY A 253 22.66 -18.77 -2.05
C GLY A 253 21.41 -19.61 -2.38
N LYS A 254 20.39 -19.61 -1.51
CA LYS A 254 19.19 -20.47 -1.60
C LYS A 254 17.98 -19.80 -2.25
N ALA A 255 18.07 -18.49 -2.56
CA ALA A 255 16.98 -17.73 -3.16
C ALA A 255 16.88 -17.93 -4.69
N SER A 256 15.67 -17.74 -5.23
CA SER A 256 15.43 -17.65 -6.67
C SER A 256 16.09 -16.39 -7.26
N SER A 257 16.58 -16.48 -8.50
CA SER A 257 17.24 -15.37 -9.23
C SER A 257 16.34 -14.16 -9.51
N ARG A 258 15.04 -14.24 -9.19
CA ARG A 258 14.09 -13.11 -9.23
C ARG A 258 14.08 -12.27 -7.94
N ILE A 259 14.46 -12.86 -6.80
CA ILE A 259 14.46 -12.20 -5.49
C ILE A 259 15.59 -11.17 -5.42
N ARG A 260 15.41 -10.11 -4.63
CA ARG A 260 16.40 -9.03 -4.43
C ARG A 260 16.63 -8.77 -2.94
N PRO A 261 17.83 -8.29 -2.55
CA PRO A 261 18.05 -7.80 -1.20
C PRO A 261 17.30 -6.48 -1.02
N TYR A 262 16.77 -6.24 0.18
CA TYR A 262 16.02 -5.02 0.50
C TYR A 262 16.55 -4.33 1.76
N LYS A 263 16.40 -3.00 1.84
CA LYS A 263 16.69 -2.18 3.04
C LYS A 263 15.61 -1.13 3.27
N PHE A 264 15.58 -0.57 4.49
CA PHE A 264 14.75 0.59 4.80
C PHE A 264 15.47 1.91 4.48
N GLU A 265 14.71 2.86 3.95
CA GLU A 265 15.04 4.28 3.88
C GLU A 265 14.00 5.09 4.67
N THR A 266 14.41 6.19 5.30
CA THR A 266 13.50 7.13 5.98
C THR A 266 13.33 8.37 5.12
N VAL A 267 12.08 8.69 4.76
CA VAL A 267 11.74 9.79 3.86
C VAL A 267 10.94 10.85 4.61
N ARG A 268 11.58 11.96 5.00
CA ARG A 268 10.89 13.16 5.51
C ARG A 268 9.93 13.68 4.44
N LYS A 269 8.72 14.07 4.85
CA LYS A 269 7.70 14.71 4.02
C LYS A 269 7.49 16.19 4.34
N TYR A 270 7.63 16.57 5.62
CA TYR A 270 7.64 17.96 6.10
C TYR A 270 8.15 17.98 7.55
N THR A 271 8.50 19.16 8.08
CA THR A 271 8.65 19.43 9.52
C THR A 271 7.41 20.18 10.02
N GLY A 272 6.93 19.85 11.22
CA GLY A 272 5.73 20.46 11.79
C GLY A 272 5.58 20.24 13.29
N TYR A 273 4.58 20.89 13.88
CA TYR A 273 4.07 20.59 15.21
C TYR A 273 3.21 19.33 15.09
N LEU A 274 3.76 18.17 15.44
CA LEU A 274 3.10 16.87 15.31
C LEU A 274 2.03 16.69 16.40
N ILE A 275 0.90 16.09 16.04
CA ILE A 275 -0.28 15.92 16.89
C ILE A 275 -0.41 14.44 17.28
N ALA A 276 -0.48 14.16 18.58
CA ALA A 276 -0.62 12.79 19.08
C ALA A 276 -1.98 12.18 18.65
N PRO A 277 -2.05 10.86 18.31
CA PRO A 277 -3.24 10.24 17.71
C PRO A 277 -4.56 10.46 18.47
N PHE A 278 -4.52 10.50 19.80
CA PHE A 278 -5.68 10.80 20.65
C PHE A 278 -6.32 12.16 20.34
N TYR A 279 -5.50 13.20 20.17
CA TYR A 279 -5.96 14.54 19.81
C TYR A 279 -6.31 14.64 18.33
N ALA A 280 -5.58 13.96 17.44
CA ALA A 280 -5.93 13.87 16.03
C ALA A 280 -7.35 13.29 15.83
N SER A 281 -7.71 12.24 16.58
CA SER A 281 -9.06 11.65 16.57
C SER A 281 -10.14 12.52 17.23
N LYS A 282 -9.79 13.46 18.12
CA LYS A 282 -10.71 14.50 18.59
C LYS A 282 -10.92 15.59 17.54
N LEU A 283 -9.85 16.09 16.93
CA LEU A 283 -9.88 17.15 15.92
C LEU A 283 -10.69 16.75 14.68
N LYS A 284 -10.59 15.48 14.22
CA LYS A 284 -11.41 14.95 13.12
C LYS A 284 -12.92 15.08 13.34
N LYS A 285 -13.41 15.13 14.59
CA LYS A 285 -14.84 15.34 14.89
C LYS A 285 -15.33 16.76 14.59
N LEU A 286 -14.42 17.70 14.30
CA LEU A 286 -14.74 19.04 13.79
C LEU A 286 -14.92 19.05 12.26
N LEU A 287 -14.70 17.93 11.57
CA LEU A 287 -15.01 17.79 10.15
C LEU A 287 -16.50 17.50 10.00
N VAL A 288 -17.19 18.40 9.32
CA VAL A 288 -18.58 18.23 8.88
C VAL A 288 -18.58 18.44 7.36
N PRO A 289 -18.90 17.41 6.55
CA PRO A 289 -19.14 17.59 5.13
C PRO A 289 -20.54 18.18 4.90
N GLU A 290 -20.69 18.91 3.80
CA GLU A 290 -21.99 19.32 3.27
C GLU A 290 -22.45 18.29 2.22
N ASP A 291 -23.76 18.21 1.94
CA ASP A 291 -24.25 17.35 0.86
C ASP A 291 -23.70 17.80 -0.51
N PRO A 292 -23.42 16.89 -1.46
CA PRO A 292 -23.63 15.45 -1.43
C PRO A 292 -22.31 14.68 -1.20
N VAL A 293 -21.50 15.09 -0.22
CA VAL A 293 -20.21 14.42 0.06
C VAL A 293 -20.34 13.42 1.19
N GLU A 294 -20.28 12.14 0.83
CA GLU A 294 -20.25 11.04 1.79
C GLU A 294 -18.98 11.08 2.66
N PRO A 295 -19.08 10.83 3.99
CA PRO A 295 -17.91 10.86 4.89
C PRO A 295 -16.77 9.93 4.47
N ASP A 296 -17.07 8.77 3.88
CA ASP A 296 -16.07 7.74 3.53
C ASP A 296 -15.26 8.08 2.27
N ASP A 297 -15.72 9.01 1.43
CA ASP A 297 -14.94 9.56 0.31
C ASP A 297 -13.82 10.50 0.83
N ILE A 298 -13.91 10.97 2.08
CA ILE A 298 -13.00 11.95 2.67
C ILE A 298 -11.80 11.23 3.27
N ARG A 299 -10.60 11.49 2.74
CA ARG A 299 -9.36 11.04 3.40
C ARG A 299 -9.15 11.87 4.67
N PRO A 300 -9.21 11.28 5.88
CA PRO A 300 -9.01 12.03 7.12
C PRO A 300 -7.54 12.40 7.30
N LEU A 301 -7.29 13.59 7.82
CA LEU A 301 -5.98 14.12 8.18
C LEU A 301 -6.12 14.87 9.51
N ALA A 302 -5.10 14.88 10.36
CA ALA A 302 -5.05 15.68 11.61
C ALA A 302 -3.71 15.46 12.34
N ASP A 303 -2.62 15.15 11.62
CA ASP A 303 -1.36 14.69 12.22
C ASP A 303 -0.34 15.80 12.48
N SER A 304 -0.57 17.03 11.99
CA SER A 304 0.29 18.18 12.31
C SER A 304 -0.32 19.56 12.06
N ILE A 305 0.34 20.58 12.61
CA ILE A 305 0.38 21.95 12.07
C ILE A 305 1.74 22.09 11.35
N MET A 306 1.72 22.35 10.04
CA MET A 306 2.95 22.35 9.23
C MET A 306 3.82 23.59 9.46
N ILE A 307 5.15 23.39 9.58
CA ILE A 307 6.16 24.46 9.64
C ILE A 307 6.82 24.67 8.27
N SER A 308 7.28 23.59 7.62
CA SER A 308 7.93 23.65 6.31
C SER A 308 7.94 22.28 5.61
N PHE A 309 7.84 22.24 4.28
CA PHE A 309 8.06 21.01 3.50
C PHE A 309 9.56 20.67 3.40
N ASP A 310 10.35 21.68 3.07
CA ASP A 310 11.81 21.62 3.05
C ASP A 310 12.39 21.58 4.47
N PRO A 311 13.63 21.07 4.67
CA PRO A 311 14.26 21.10 5.99
C PRO A 311 14.38 22.55 6.48
N PRO A 312 13.77 22.92 7.62
CA PRO A 312 13.69 24.32 8.03
C PRO A 312 15.07 24.88 8.34
N ARG A 313 15.27 26.15 7.97
CA ARG A 313 16.45 26.93 8.39
C ARG A 313 16.56 26.94 9.91
N ARG A 314 17.79 27.04 10.45
CA ARG A 314 18.03 27.08 11.91
C ARG A 314 17.24 28.19 12.62
N ASP A 315 17.03 29.34 11.97
CA ASP A 315 16.22 30.46 12.49
C ASP A 315 14.70 30.22 12.45
N VAL A 316 14.21 29.34 11.58
CA VAL A 316 12.81 28.89 11.52
C VAL A 316 12.57 27.85 12.62
N LEU A 317 13.45 26.85 12.71
CA LEU A 317 13.37 25.79 13.71
C LEU A 317 13.58 26.33 15.15
N GLY A 318 14.52 27.26 15.35
CA GLY A 318 14.73 27.92 16.63
C GLY A 318 13.52 28.74 17.10
N ARG A 319 12.77 29.37 16.18
CA ARG A 319 11.49 30.04 16.49
C ARG A 319 10.33 29.09 16.75
N ALA A 320 10.48 27.79 16.50
CA ALA A 320 9.56 26.76 16.99
C ALA A 320 10.00 26.15 18.34
N GLY A 321 11.13 26.60 18.91
CA GLY A 321 11.74 26.05 20.12
C GLY A 321 12.75 24.92 19.88
N GLY A 322 12.95 24.47 18.63
CA GLY A 322 13.79 23.31 18.29
C GLY A 322 13.01 22.00 18.15
N THR A 323 13.67 20.95 17.67
CA THR A 323 13.07 19.59 17.59
C THR A 323 12.82 19.04 19.00
N GLY A 324 11.65 18.43 19.22
CA GLY A 324 11.20 17.98 20.54
C GLY A 324 10.56 19.07 21.41
N ALA A 325 10.55 20.33 20.96
CA ALA A 325 9.87 21.41 21.68
C ALA A 325 8.35 21.20 21.67
N LYS A 326 7.70 21.52 22.79
CA LYS A 326 6.25 21.32 22.99
C LYS A 326 5.51 22.63 23.03
N GLN A 327 4.36 22.69 22.36
CA GLN A 327 3.49 23.87 22.33
C GLN A 327 2.02 23.43 22.38
N GLU A 328 1.23 24.11 23.20
CA GLU A 328 -0.22 23.90 23.27
C GLU A 328 -0.96 24.86 22.33
N TRP A 329 -1.97 24.32 21.66
CA TRP A 329 -2.81 25.03 20.70
C TRP A 329 -4.28 24.87 21.07
N ARG A 330 -5.10 25.89 20.78
CA ARG A 330 -6.56 25.81 20.85
C ARG A 330 -7.19 26.00 19.47
N THR A 331 -8.27 25.27 19.19
CA THR A 331 -9.07 25.46 17.96
C THR A 331 -9.93 26.73 18.05
N VAL A 332 -10.00 27.52 16.98
CA VAL A 332 -10.73 28.81 16.98
C VAL A 332 -11.77 28.96 15.89
N ALA A 333 -11.61 28.31 14.73
CA ALA A 333 -12.59 28.33 13.64
C ALA A 333 -12.44 27.13 12.71
N VAL A 334 -13.54 26.56 12.23
CA VAL A 334 -13.56 25.55 11.15
C VAL A 334 -13.83 26.22 9.80
N GLY A 335 -13.39 25.60 8.71
CA GLY A 335 -13.69 26.06 7.36
C GLY A 335 -13.41 24.99 6.30
N ASN A 336 -14.08 25.11 5.16
CA ASN A 336 -13.82 24.27 3.99
C ASN A 336 -13.59 25.11 2.73
N ASN A 337 -12.97 24.51 1.72
CA ASN A 337 -12.86 25.07 0.37
C ASN A 337 -13.62 24.14 -0.58
N LYS A 338 -14.73 24.62 -1.13
CA LYS A 338 -15.59 23.93 -2.11
C LYS A 338 -16.03 22.53 -1.65
N ASN A 339 -16.23 22.33 -0.35
CA ASN A 339 -16.58 21.04 0.26
C ASN A 339 -15.64 19.89 -0.18
N SER A 340 -14.35 20.18 -0.40
CA SER A 340 -13.37 19.20 -0.90
C SER A 340 -12.08 19.13 -0.06
N ILE A 341 -11.84 20.10 0.81
CA ILE A 341 -10.81 20.09 1.85
C ILE A 341 -11.31 20.90 3.05
N TRP A 342 -11.18 20.32 4.24
CA TRP A 342 -11.65 20.87 5.51
C TRP A 342 -10.46 21.11 6.43
N ALA A 343 -10.47 22.20 7.17
CA ALA A 343 -9.42 22.54 8.12
C ALA A 343 -9.99 23.27 9.34
N VAL A 344 -9.23 23.24 10.43
CA VAL A 344 -9.46 24.03 11.62
C VAL A 344 -8.30 25.00 11.83
N ARG A 345 -8.61 26.29 11.97
CA ARG A 345 -7.67 27.30 12.46
C ARG A 345 -7.40 27.07 13.93
N VAL A 346 -6.14 27.24 14.30
CA VAL A 346 -5.65 27.12 15.66
C VAL A 346 -4.79 28.33 16.01
N GLU A 347 -4.64 28.58 17.30
CA GLU A 347 -3.70 29.57 17.83
C GLU A 347 -3.00 29.00 19.08
N PRO A 348 -1.79 29.48 19.43
CA PRO A 348 -1.14 29.09 20.68
C PRO A 348 -2.01 29.42 21.88
N VAL A 349 -2.01 28.56 22.90
CA VAL A 349 -2.73 28.86 24.16
C VAL A 349 -2.10 30.07 24.85
N ASP A 350 -0.77 30.08 24.93
CA ASP A 350 0.06 31.23 25.30
C ASP A 350 0.52 31.98 24.04
N SER A 351 -0.05 33.17 23.84
CA SER A 351 0.26 34.05 22.70
C SER A 351 1.61 34.74 22.77
N SER A 352 2.38 34.59 23.86
CA SER A 352 3.75 35.10 23.97
C SER A 352 4.78 34.17 23.32
N LEU A 353 4.45 32.88 23.17
CA LEU A 353 5.32 31.89 22.53
C LEU A 353 5.39 32.13 21.01
N PRO A 354 6.57 32.43 20.44
CA PRO A 354 6.70 32.56 19.00
C PRO A 354 6.42 31.23 18.30
N HIS A 355 5.88 31.32 17.09
CA HIS A 355 5.76 30.20 16.16
C HIS A 355 6.13 30.68 14.75
N PRO A 356 6.75 29.85 13.90
CA PRO A 356 7.23 30.27 12.57
C PRO A 356 6.19 30.07 11.45
N THR A 357 4.98 29.63 11.76
CA THR A 357 3.92 29.30 10.77
C THR A 357 3.37 30.54 10.06
N GLU A 358 2.50 30.34 9.07
CA GLU A 358 1.66 31.42 8.54
C GLU A 358 0.80 32.07 9.66
N ARG A 359 0.35 33.32 9.42
CA ARG A 359 -0.44 34.15 10.37
C ARG A 359 -1.74 33.52 10.86
N ASN A 360 -2.23 32.48 10.20
CA ASN A 360 -3.36 31.67 10.63
C ASN A 360 -2.94 30.20 10.54
N PRO A 361 -2.31 29.62 11.58
CA PRO A 361 -1.97 28.21 11.55
C PRO A 361 -3.24 27.35 11.46
N ILE A 362 -3.13 26.25 10.74
CA ILE A 362 -4.25 25.33 10.47
C ILE A 362 -3.82 23.88 10.67
N VAL A 363 -4.76 23.07 11.16
CA VAL A 363 -4.72 21.61 11.02
C VAL A 363 -5.72 21.25 9.92
N ILE A 364 -5.26 20.55 8.88
CA ILE A 364 -6.14 20.01 7.85
C ILE A 364 -6.83 18.78 8.45
N LEU A 365 -8.17 18.78 8.44
CA LEU A 365 -9.02 17.73 9.04
C LEU A 365 -9.32 16.57 8.06
N GLY A 366 -9.25 16.85 6.76
CA GLY A 366 -9.46 15.86 5.72
C GLY A 366 -9.56 16.50 4.33
N HIS A 367 -9.52 15.67 3.30
CA HIS A 367 -9.69 16.12 1.91
C HIS A 367 -10.19 14.99 0.99
N LEU A 368 -10.88 15.37 -0.09
CA LEU A 368 -11.33 14.43 -1.11
C LEU A 368 -10.15 13.88 -1.96
N PRO A 369 -10.35 12.76 -2.69
CA PRO A 369 -9.33 12.18 -3.54
C PRO A 369 -8.89 13.18 -4.62
N LYS A 370 -7.59 13.18 -4.95
CA LYS A 370 -6.92 14.11 -5.91
C LYS A 370 -6.75 15.57 -5.43
N VAL A 371 -7.47 16.03 -4.40
CA VAL A 371 -7.25 17.37 -3.81
C VAL A 371 -5.88 17.42 -3.14
N LYS A 372 -5.15 18.52 -3.29
CA LYS A 372 -3.84 18.74 -2.65
C LYS A 372 -4.02 19.45 -1.31
N THR A 373 -3.30 19.00 -0.28
CA THR A 373 -3.31 19.63 1.07
C THR A 373 -3.02 21.13 1.02
N GLY A 374 -2.13 21.58 0.13
CA GLY A 374 -1.83 22.99 -0.09
C GLY A 374 -3.00 23.85 -0.62
N GLU A 375 -4.14 23.26 -0.97
CA GLU A 375 -5.36 23.99 -1.33
C GLU A 375 -6.12 24.54 -0.11
N ALA A 376 -5.79 24.10 1.11
CA ALA A 376 -6.37 24.65 2.34
C ALA A 376 -6.13 26.16 2.51
N ARG A 377 -5.08 26.71 1.89
CA ARG A 377 -4.83 28.17 1.81
C ARG A 377 -5.90 28.96 1.07
N TYR A 378 -6.80 28.29 0.32
CA TYR A 378 -7.91 28.92 -0.39
C TYR A 378 -9.22 28.94 0.41
N ILE A 379 -9.25 28.40 1.64
CA ILE A 379 -10.41 28.48 2.53
C ILE A 379 -10.62 29.95 2.95
N LYS A 380 -11.69 30.57 2.42
CA LYS A 380 -12.06 31.97 2.71
C LYS A 380 -13.05 32.11 3.85
N SER A 381 -14.04 31.22 3.90
CA SER A 381 -15.08 31.21 4.93
C SER A 381 -14.60 30.42 6.15
N TRP A 382 -14.73 31.02 7.34
CA TRP A 382 -14.29 30.44 8.60
C TRP A 382 -15.36 30.67 9.68
N THR A 383 -15.98 29.59 10.15
CA THR A 383 -17.01 29.61 11.20
C THR A 383 -16.32 29.49 12.56
N ARG A 384 -16.49 30.49 13.42
CA ARG A 384 -15.87 30.53 14.76
C ARG A 384 -16.38 29.38 15.64
N ILE A 385 -15.48 28.72 16.36
CA ILE A 385 -15.82 27.69 17.35
C ILE A 385 -16.17 28.38 18.68
N PRO A 386 -17.36 28.10 19.27
CA PRO A 386 -17.74 28.57 20.61
C PRO A 386 -16.72 28.17 21.68
N ALA A 387 -16.55 29.00 22.73
CA ALA A 387 -15.48 28.82 23.72
C ALA A 387 -15.56 27.47 24.47
N ASP A 388 -16.77 27.00 24.73
CA ASP A 388 -17.13 25.69 25.30
C ASP A 388 -16.79 24.49 24.40
N GLN A 389 -16.56 24.72 23.10
CA GLN A 389 -16.28 23.71 22.09
C GLN A 389 -14.83 23.75 21.57
N GLN A 390 -13.99 24.64 22.11
CA GLN A 390 -12.59 24.73 21.71
C GLN A 390 -11.79 23.54 22.25
N ILE A 391 -11.06 22.87 21.35
CA ILE A 391 -10.21 21.75 21.69
C ILE A 391 -8.80 22.29 21.95
N VAL A 392 -8.35 22.20 23.20
CA VAL A 392 -6.94 22.40 23.56
C VAL A 392 -6.18 21.10 23.35
N PHE A 393 -5.01 21.18 22.70
CA PHE A 393 -4.14 20.02 22.46
C PHE A 393 -2.65 20.39 22.47
N PRO A 394 -1.79 19.54 23.04
CA PRO A 394 -0.34 19.66 22.93
C PRO A 394 0.15 19.16 21.57
N THR A 395 1.30 19.68 21.15
CA THR A 395 2.05 19.25 19.97
C THR A 395 3.53 19.12 20.29
N GLU A 396 4.28 18.41 19.45
CA GLU A 396 5.74 18.32 19.53
C GLU A 396 6.38 18.60 18.17
N VAL A 397 7.39 19.48 18.12
CA VAL A 397 8.07 19.87 16.87
C VAL A 397 8.93 18.72 16.34
N GLY A 398 8.58 18.18 15.19
CA GLY A 398 9.27 17.03 14.59
C GLY A 398 9.13 16.91 13.08
N ASP A 399 9.93 16.01 12.51
CA ASP A 399 9.84 15.64 11.09
C ASP A 399 8.75 14.58 10.90
N ARG A 400 7.77 14.86 10.04
CA ARG A 400 6.86 13.83 9.54
C ARG A 400 7.61 12.97 8.54
N VAL A 401 8.13 11.84 9.02
CA VAL A 401 8.75 10.80 8.20
C VAL A 401 7.71 9.76 7.75
N LEU A 402 7.99 9.14 6.61
CA LEU A 402 7.48 7.83 6.20
C LEU A 402 8.67 6.89 5.97
N VAL A 403 8.47 5.59 6.13
CA VAL A 403 9.47 4.56 5.81
C VAL A 403 9.23 4.08 4.37
N ARG A 404 10.32 3.84 3.65
CA ARG A 404 10.35 3.24 2.32
C ARG A 404 11.18 1.97 2.37
N VAL A 405 10.76 0.94 1.63
CA VAL A 405 11.58 -0.25 1.36
C VAL A 405 12.15 -0.12 -0.05
N VAL A 406 13.46 -0.32 -0.19
CA VAL A 406 14.22 -0.22 -1.46
C VAL A 406 15.12 -1.41 -1.69
N GLU A 407 15.42 -1.69 -2.96
CA GLU A 407 16.42 -2.69 -3.36
C GLU A 407 17.82 -2.29 -2.89
N ASP A 408 18.52 -3.16 -2.16
CA ASP A 408 19.84 -2.87 -1.60
C ASP A 408 20.96 -3.14 -2.60
N ARG A 409 21.09 -2.23 -3.57
CA ARG A 409 22.06 -2.32 -4.69
C ARG A 409 23.53 -2.17 -4.28
N ASP A 410 23.77 -1.63 -3.09
CA ASP A 410 25.11 -1.37 -2.56
C ASP A 410 25.67 -2.58 -1.78
N SER A 411 24.84 -3.60 -1.55
CA SER A 411 25.24 -4.84 -0.87
C SER A 411 26.06 -5.76 -1.77
N ASP A 412 27.01 -6.50 -1.20
CA ASP A 412 27.85 -7.48 -1.91
C ASP A 412 27.03 -8.56 -2.65
N PHE A 413 25.78 -8.78 -2.23
CA PHE A 413 24.81 -9.67 -2.88
C PHE A 413 24.44 -9.21 -4.30
N ALA A 414 24.40 -7.89 -4.55
CA ALA A 414 24.03 -7.33 -5.84
C ALA A 414 25.17 -7.42 -6.87
N THR A 415 26.43 -7.38 -6.42
CA THR A 415 27.59 -7.31 -7.30
C THR A 415 28.11 -8.65 -7.83
N ASN A 416 27.75 -9.79 -7.22
CA ASN A 416 28.33 -11.08 -7.66
C ASN A 416 27.46 -12.34 -7.47
N PRO A 417 26.49 -12.62 -8.37
CA PRO A 417 25.60 -13.81 -8.31
C PRO A 417 26.28 -15.18 -8.48
N ARG A 418 27.61 -15.28 -8.44
CA ARG A 418 28.39 -16.49 -8.75
C ARG A 418 29.41 -16.92 -7.68
N VAL A 419 29.61 -16.15 -6.62
CA VAL A 419 30.64 -16.46 -5.59
C VAL A 419 30.11 -17.36 -4.47
N ALA A 420 28.79 -17.45 -4.29
CA ALA A 420 28.13 -18.23 -3.23
C ALA A 420 28.13 -19.77 -3.46
N VAL A 421 29.06 -20.32 -4.25
CA VAL A 421 29.21 -21.77 -4.46
C VAL A 421 30.67 -22.21 -4.20
N GLY A 422 30.95 -22.52 -2.93
CA GLY A 422 31.88 -23.59 -2.59
C GLY A 422 33.36 -23.44 -2.94
N GLN A 423 34.03 -22.34 -2.56
CA GLN A 423 35.46 -22.39 -2.24
C GLN A 423 35.78 -21.67 -0.93
N VAL A 424 35.93 -22.44 0.15
CA VAL A 424 36.66 -22.00 1.35
C VAL A 424 38.15 -21.95 0.96
N ARG A 425 38.61 -20.78 0.51
CA ARG A 425 40.05 -20.52 0.36
C ARG A 425 40.62 -20.08 1.69
N ASP A 426 41.28 -21.04 2.33
CA ASP A 426 42.11 -20.85 3.52
C ASP A 426 43.10 -19.68 3.30
N LYS A 427 42.98 -18.60 4.09
CA LYS A 427 43.86 -17.42 3.94
C LYS A 427 45.29 -17.68 4.42
N THR A 428 45.51 -18.83 5.04
CA THR A 428 46.71 -19.21 5.79
C THR A 428 47.89 -19.68 4.90
N GLN A 429 47.70 -19.87 3.59
CA GLN A 429 48.75 -20.37 2.67
C GLN A 429 49.41 -19.34 1.74
N MET A 430 48.95 -18.08 1.69
CA MET A 430 49.52 -17.10 0.74
C MET A 430 50.76 -16.33 1.26
N GLN A 431 51.03 -16.30 2.57
CA GLN A 431 52.25 -15.69 3.11
C GLN A 431 53.47 -16.63 3.02
N ALA A 432 53.29 -17.94 3.20
CA ALA A 432 54.38 -18.93 3.20
C ALA A 432 54.95 -19.30 1.80
N ARG A 433 54.71 -18.47 0.77
CA ARG A 433 55.15 -18.74 -0.62
C ARG A 433 55.81 -17.55 -1.33
N ARG A 434 56.16 -16.48 -0.61
CA ARG A 434 56.84 -15.30 -1.20
C ARG A 434 58.36 -15.29 -1.05
N ASP A 435 58.91 -16.11 -0.14
CA ASP A 435 60.30 -16.00 0.33
C ASP A 435 61.24 -17.12 -0.20
N GLN A 436 60.94 -17.72 -1.36
CA GLN A 436 61.83 -18.68 -2.01
C GLN A 436 61.91 -18.48 -3.54
N ARG A 437 63.16 -18.47 -4.05
CA ARG A 437 63.62 -18.16 -5.43
C ARG A 437 63.71 -16.67 -5.76
N HIS A 438 64.82 -16.13 -6.25
CA HIS A 438 66.24 -16.56 -6.25
C HIS A 438 67.12 -15.30 -6.44
N PRO A 439 68.44 -15.34 -6.15
CA PRO A 439 69.26 -14.13 -6.00
C PRO A 439 69.87 -13.63 -7.32
N HIS A 440 70.22 -12.34 -7.34
CA HIS A 440 71.37 -11.84 -8.08
C HIS A 440 72.21 -10.90 -7.17
N GLN A 441 73.38 -10.52 -7.67
CA GLN A 441 74.58 -10.23 -6.87
C GLN A 441 74.98 -8.75 -6.95
N TYR A 442 75.93 -8.34 -6.08
CA TYR A 442 76.42 -6.97 -5.83
C TYR A 442 75.46 -6.06 -5.04
N GLY A 443 75.91 -5.35 -4.00
CA GLY A 443 77.23 -5.45 -3.35
C GLY A 443 77.53 -4.29 -2.37
N GLY A 444 77.89 -4.63 -1.14
CA GLY A 444 78.28 -3.67 -0.08
C GLY A 444 77.10 -2.92 0.57
N ASP A 445 77.25 -2.30 1.73
CA ASP A 445 78.26 -2.56 2.77
C ASP A 445 77.76 -2.04 4.14
N GLN A 446 78.35 -2.53 5.25
CA GLN A 446 78.40 -1.94 6.60
C GLN A 446 77.09 -1.49 7.33
N SER A 447 76.87 -2.09 8.52
CA SER A 447 76.43 -1.46 9.80
C SER A 447 75.06 -0.73 9.91
N SER A 448 74.37 -0.72 11.07
CA SER A 448 74.51 -1.48 12.32
C SER A 448 73.27 -1.31 13.20
N ALA A 449 73.02 -2.29 14.08
CA ALA A 449 72.53 -2.21 15.47
C ALA A 449 71.63 -1.05 15.97
N ASP A 450 70.63 -1.46 16.78
CA ASP A 450 70.22 -0.83 18.05
C ASP A 450 69.44 0.52 18.04
N ASP A 451 68.53 0.81 18.98
CA ASP A 451 67.76 -0.04 19.93
C ASP A 451 66.52 0.76 20.44
N SER A 452 65.60 0.07 21.12
CA SER A 452 64.74 0.51 22.24
C SER A 452 63.82 1.75 22.12
N ASP A 453 62.59 1.53 22.56
CA ASP A 453 61.66 2.53 23.11
C ASP A 453 62.31 3.45 24.18
N VAL A 454 61.82 4.70 24.31
CA VAL A 454 61.04 5.14 25.49
C VAL A 454 60.11 6.30 25.10
N ALA A 455 58.94 6.43 25.73
CA ALA A 455 58.10 7.63 25.67
C ALA A 455 58.30 8.54 26.90
N MET A 456 58.20 9.87 26.72
CA MET A 456 57.91 10.85 27.78
C MET A 456 57.22 12.09 27.22
N ALA A 457 56.64 12.92 28.09
CA ALA A 457 55.65 13.95 27.75
C ALA A 457 56.10 15.40 28.01
N ASP A 458 55.17 16.33 27.74
CA ASP A 458 55.06 17.72 28.22
C ASP A 458 56.13 18.77 27.86
N SER A 459 55.72 19.75 27.04
CA SER A 459 55.81 21.18 27.39
C SER A 459 55.02 22.08 26.43
N PHE A 460 54.46 23.18 26.96
CA PHE A 460 53.64 24.20 26.27
C PHE A 460 54.45 25.53 26.10
N PRO A 461 53.89 26.60 25.46
CA PRO A 461 54.40 27.23 24.23
C PRO A 461 55.36 28.44 24.47
N PRO A 462 55.69 29.26 23.44
CA PRO A 462 54.91 30.52 23.30
C PRO A 462 54.79 31.16 21.89
N LEU A 463 53.69 31.91 21.72
CA LEU A 463 53.52 33.25 21.09
C LEU A 463 54.44 33.72 19.93
N GLY A 464 53.83 34.13 18.80
CA GLY A 464 54.44 35.03 17.79
C GLY A 464 53.49 35.46 16.64
N ARG A 465 53.40 36.76 16.35
CA ARG A 465 52.78 37.40 15.15
C ARG A 465 53.80 38.41 14.55
N PRO A 466 53.53 39.27 13.53
CA PRO A 466 52.44 39.35 12.52
C PRO A 466 52.96 39.60 11.06
N ASN A 467 52.07 40.04 10.14
CA ASN A 467 52.36 40.87 8.93
C ASN A 467 53.10 40.26 7.71
N GLN A 468 52.96 40.73 6.45
CA GLN A 468 51.89 41.45 5.70
C GLN A 468 52.14 41.28 4.14
N PRO A 469 51.39 41.92 3.19
CA PRO A 469 51.28 41.39 1.80
C PRO A 469 52.03 42.16 0.69
N GLN A 470 52.14 41.52 -0.49
CA GLN A 470 52.22 42.09 -1.87
C GLN A 470 51.67 41.01 -2.84
N HIS A 471 50.80 41.22 -3.84
CA HIS A 471 50.68 42.16 -4.98
C HIS A 471 51.43 41.76 -6.27
N HIS A 472 50.66 41.33 -7.28
CA HIS A 472 50.97 41.30 -8.74
C HIS A 472 52.09 40.32 -9.20
N HIS A 473 52.21 39.90 -10.48
CA HIS A 473 51.49 40.24 -11.71
C HIS A 473 51.60 39.12 -12.80
N GLN A 474 50.51 38.84 -13.55
CA GLN A 474 50.51 38.27 -14.93
C GLN A 474 51.16 36.85 -15.13
N GLN A 475 51.07 36.13 -16.27
CA GLN A 475 50.59 36.44 -17.63
C GLN A 475 50.17 35.15 -18.41
N ARG A 476 49.31 35.30 -19.44
CA ARG A 476 48.97 34.34 -20.53
C ARG A 476 48.10 33.11 -20.15
N GLY A 477 47.16 32.64 -20.99
CA GLY A 477 46.64 33.25 -22.22
C GLY A 477 45.83 32.29 -23.12
N ARG A 478 45.10 32.87 -24.10
CA ARG A 478 44.19 32.25 -25.11
C ARG A 478 42.84 31.74 -24.58
N GLY A 479 41.69 31.97 -25.24
CA GLY A 479 41.39 32.94 -26.30
C GLY A 479 40.44 32.46 -27.40
N ARG A 480 39.15 32.86 -27.31
CA ARG A 480 38.06 32.96 -28.32
C ARG A 480 36.82 33.44 -27.53
N GLY A 481 36.06 34.50 -27.85
CA GLY A 481 35.99 35.35 -29.04
C GLY A 481 34.95 34.80 -30.03
N ALA A 482 33.82 35.45 -30.33
CA ALA A 482 33.26 36.78 -29.94
C ALA A 482 31.72 36.63 -29.68
N SER A 483 30.94 37.51 -29.03
CA SER A 483 30.67 38.97 -29.22
C SER A 483 30.22 39.33 -30.66
N ALA A 484 29.22 40.18 -30.91
CA ALA A 484 28.16 40.84 -30.11
C ALA A 484 27.04 41.31 -31.10
N TYR A 485 26.12 42.28 -30.92
CA TYR A 485 25.83 43.29 -29.88
C TYR A 485 24.42 43.92 -30.13
N ALA A 486 23.71 44.36 -29.08
CA ALA A 486 22.80 45.54 -29.04
C ALA A 486 21.50 45.57 -29.93
N SER A 487 20.50 46.45 -29.70
CA SER A 487 19.93 47.02 -28.46
C SER A 487 18.62 47.83 -28.71
N THR A 488 17.77 47.96 -27.68
CA THR A 488 16.85 49.09 -27.35
C THR A 488 15.65 49.48 -28.26
N ARG A 489 14.54 49.89 -27.59
CA ARG A 489 13.32 50.62 -28.07
C ARG A 489 12.36 49.82 -28.97
N GLY A 490 11.02 49.85 -28.83
CA GLY A 490 10.16 50.37 -27.76
C GLY A 490 9.22 51.52 -28.17
N ARG A 491 7.94 51.23 -28.45
CA ARG A 491 6.79 52.16 -28.30
C ARG A 491 5.41 51.51 -28.47
N ASP A 492 4.44 52.17 -27.85
CA ASP A 492 3.03 51.89 -27.59
C ASP A 492 2.04 51.87 -28.78
N ARG A 493 0.80 51.43 -28.46
CA ARG A 493 -0.52 51.85 -29.03
C ARG A 493 -0.93 51.33 -30.45
N PRO A 494 -2.24 51.36 -30.80
CA PRO A 494 -3.33 50.65 -30.14
C PRO A 494 -4.30 49.94 -31.14
N ALA A 495 -5.41 49.38 -30.67
CA ALA A 495 -6.47 48.82 -31.52
C ALA A 495 -7.40 49.90 -32.14
N PRO A 496 -8.15 49.53 -33.19
CA PRO A 496 -9.53 50.01 -33.35
C PRO A 496 -10.57 48.86 -33.47
N TYR A 497 -11.84 49.25 -33.50
CA TYR A 497 -13.05 48.41 -33.44
C TYR A 497 -13.67 48.18 -34.85
N ASN A 498 -14.90 47.63 -34.89
CA ASN A 498 -15.88 47.63 -36.01
C ASN A 498 -15.73 46.56 -37.14
N GLN A 499 -16.80 46.10 -37.84
CA GLN A 499 -18.26 46.13 -37.61
C GLN A 499 -19.02 45.33 -38.70
N ALA A 500 -20.16 44.69 -38.35
CA ALA A 500 -21.15 44.03 -39.26
C ALA A 500 -20.61 42.86 -40.14
N GLY A 501 -21.41 42.05 -40.83
CA GLY A 501 -22.88 41.84 -40.87
C GLY A 501 -23.17 40.40 -41.37
N ARG A 502 -24.25 39.69 -41.01
CA ARG A 502 -25.71 39.94 -41.13
C ARG A 502 -26.31 39.28 -42.39
N GLY A 503 -27.00 38.14 -42.20
CA GLY A 503 -27.86 37.46 -43.19
C GLY A 503 -27.19 36.28 -43.92
N GLY A 504 -27.91 35.22 -44.33
CA GLY A 504 -29.30 34.84 -44.00
C GLY A 504 -30.07 34.20 -45.17
N TYR A 505 -30.93 33.22 -44.85
CA TYR A 505 -31.99 32.63 -45.71
C TYR A 505 -31.49 31.84 -46.95
N ALA A 506 -31.79 30.54 -47.06
CA ALA A 506 -33.01 29.96 -47.67
C ALA A 506 -32.77 29.58 -49.17
N ALA A 507 -33.48 28.64 -49.81
CA ALA A 507 -34.43 27.62 -49.34
C ALA A 507 -34.63 26.52 -50.42
N ALA A 508 -35.23 25.40 -49.99
CA ALA A 508 -36.11 24.52 -50.78
C ALA A 508 -35.53 23.74 -51.98
N ALA A 509 -36.38 22.86 -52.52
CA ALA A 509 -36.17 21.88 -53.59
C ALA A 509 -35.03 20.84 -53.34
N GLY A 510 -35.27 19.53 -53.34
CA GLY A 510 -36.48 18.75 -53.64
C GLY A 510 -36.23 17.81 -54.83
N GLY A 511 -36.09 16.50 -54.57
CA GLY A 511 -35.79 15.51 -55.59
C GLY A 511 -36.23 14.11 -55.18
N ARG A 512 -37.00 13.45 -56.05
CA ARG A 512 -37.43 12.05 -55.87
C ARG A 512 -36.30 11.12 -56.32
N GLY A 513 -35.97 10.09 -55.53
CA GLY A 513 -35.01 9.05 -55.88
C GLY A 513 -35.45 7.69 -55.32
N ARG A 514 -35.25 6.59 -56.06
CA ARG A 514 -35.84 5.27 -55.77
C ARG A 514 -34.82 4.16 -56.03
N HIS A 515 -34.90 3.07 -55.25
CA HIS A 515 -34.16 1.80 -55.38
C HIS A 515 -32.65 1.81 -55.08
N GLY A 516 -32.11 0.62 -54.76
CA GLY A 516 -30.67 0.31 -54.80
C GLY A 516 -30.08 -0.21 -53.48
N GLY A 517 -30.20 -1.52 -53.22
CA GLY A 517 -29.80 -2.15 -51.95
C GLY A 517 -28.30 -2.03 -51.56
N PRO A 518 -27.98 -2.29 -50.27
CA PRO A 518 -26.62 -2.17 -49.74
C PRO A 518 -25.75 -3.36 -50.17
N SER A 519 -24.87 -3.14 -51.16
CA SER A 519 -23.65 -3.93 -51.28
C SER A 519 -22.64 -3.53 -50.20
N GLY A 520 -21.69 -4.41 -49.89
CA GLY A 520 -20.80 -4.26 -48.73
C GLY A 520 -19.78 -3.11 -48.84
N GLY A 521 -19.45 -2.52 -47.69
CA GLY A 521 -18.37 -1.53 -47.52
C GLY A 521 -17.88 -1.51 -46.08
N GLY A 522 -16.55 -1.53 -45.86
CA GLY A 522 -15.95 -1.72 -44.54
C GLY A 522 -16.07 -0.51 -43.61
N GLY A 523 -16.60 -0.72 -42.40
CA GLY A 523 -16.72 0.30 -41.36
C GLY A 523 -15.47 0.42 -40.48
N ALA A 524 -14.98 1.66 -40.33
CA ALA A 524 -13.79 2.08 -39.58
C ALA A 524 -13.46 1.34 -38.26
N ARG A 525 -12.16 1.05 -38.06
CA ARG A 525 -11.60 0.70 -36.74
C ARG A 525 -11.71 1.90 -35.77
N GLY A 526 -12.77 1.94 -34.98
CA GLY A 526 -12.95 2.91 -33.90
C GLY A 526 -11.91 2.72 -32.79
N ASN A 527 -10.81 3.47 -32.86
CA ASN A 527 -9.68 3.37 -31.91
C ASN A 527 -10.05 4.07 -30.58
N ALA A 528 -10.95 3.45 -29.80
CA ALA A 528 -11.32 3.89 -28.48
C ALA A 528 -10.10 3.80 -27.52
N ARG A 529 -9.41 4.94 -27.32
CA ARG A 529 -8.35 5.08 -26.32
C ARG A 529 -8.93 4.92 -24.92
N GLY A 530 -8.98 3.67 -24.44
CA GLY A 530 -9.36 3.35 -23.07
C GLY A 530 -8.45 4.09 -22.08
N GLY A 531 -9.02 5.06 -21.36
CA GLY A 531 -8.27 5.87 -20.41
C GLY A 531 -7.78 5.03 -19.24
N ARG A 532 -6.48 4.68 -19.24
CA ARG A 532 -5.81 4.03 -18.10
C ARG A 532 -5.74 5.00 -16.92
N GLY A 533 -6.82 5.07 -16.15
CA GLY A 533 -6.86 5.79 -14.88
C GLY A 533 -5.92 5.12 -13.88
N GLY A 534 -4.76 5.73 -13.65
CA GLY A 534 -3.82 5.31 -12.60
C GLY A 534 -4.45 5.52 -11.22
N ARG A 535 -5.17 4.50 -10.72
CA ARG A 535 -5.79 4.50 -9.38
C ARG A 535 -4.70 4.42 -8.31
N SER A 536 -4.26 5.59 -7.85
CA SER A 536 -3.30 5.74 -6.76
C SER A 536 -3.90 5.31 -5.42
N GLY A 537 -3.54 4.11 -4.96
CA GLY A 537 -3.84 3.65 -3.61
C GLY A 537 -5.32 3.42 -3.32
N GLN A 538 -6.03 2.65 -4.14
CA GLN A 538 -7.26 2.01 -3.67
C GLN A 538 -6.93 0.79 -2.79
N TYR A 539 -7.94 0.17 -2.17
CA TYR A 539 -7.81 -1.12 -1.50
C TYR A 539 -7.21 -2.17 -2.46
N ARG A 540 -6.38 -3.08 -1.92
CA ARG A 540 -5.74 -4.17 -2.64
C ARG A 540 -5.64 -5.38 -1.71
N SER A 541 -6.49 -6.35 -1.95
CA SER A 541 -6.47 -7.64 -1.26
C SER A 541 -5.34 -8.55 -1.73
N LEU A 542 -5.27 -9.72 -1.10
CA LEU A 542 -4.50 -10.88 -1.52
C LEU A 542 -4.64 -11.19 -3.02
N ASP A 543 -5.84 -11.13 -3.58
CA ASP A 543 -6.05 -11.53 -4.98
C ASP A 543 -5.77 -10.40 -5.98
N ASP A 544 -5.93 -9.14 -5.58
CA ASP A 544 -5.54 -7.98 -6.39
C ASP A 544 -4.02 -7.91 -6.58
N ALA A 545 -3.27 -8.38 -5.57
CA ALA A 545 -1.81 -8.46 -5.63
C ALA A 545 -1.31 -9.51 -6.64
N GLY A 546 -2.04 -10.62 -6.82
CA GLY A 546 -1.67 -11.70 -7.75
C GLY A 546 -2.00 -11.42 -9.23
N GLN A 547 -2.95 -10.52 -9.52
CA GLN A 547 -3.43 -10.31 -10.91
C GLN A 547 -2.58 -9.35 -11.76
N ASN A 548 -1.63 -8.59 -11.19
CA ASN A 548 -0.86 -7.58 -11.92
C ASN A 548 0.65 -7.87 -11.94
N GLY A 549 1.11 -8.56 -12.98
CA GLY A 549 2.54 -8.66 -13.28
C GLY A 549 3.17 -7.29 -13.56
N TYR A 550 4.39 -7.09 -13.07
CA TYR A 550 5.23 -5.87 -13.13
C TYR A 550 4.88 -4.85 -14.24
N GLY A 551 4.02 -3.88 -13.91
CA GLY A 551 3.92 -2.61 -14.62
C GLY A 551 4.88 -1.59 -14.00
N GLY A 552 5.89 -1.15 -14.76
CA GLY A 552 6.92 -0.24 -14.27
C GLY A 552 6.35 1.13 -13.87
N ALA A 553 6.87 1.68 -12.76
CA ALA A 553 6.58 3.05 -12.35
C ALA A 553 7.48 4.02 -13.14
N GLU A 554 6.99 4.53 -14.26
CA GLU A 554 7.60 5.70 -14.90
C GLU A 554 7.50 6.91 -13.96
N GLY A 555 8.62 7.58 -13.75
CA GLY A 555 8.74 8.63 -12.74
C GLY A 555 8.10 9.95 -13.18
N MET A 556 7.37 10.60 -12.28
CA MET A 556 7.25 12.05 -12.34
C MET A 556 8.55 12.66 -11.83
N GLN A 557 9.28 13.31 -12.75
CA GLN A 557 10.27 14.32 -12.37
C GLN A 557 9.54 15.55 -11.80
N TYR A 558 10.23 16.30 -10.95
CA TYR A 558 9.76 17.57 -10.37
C TYR A 558 9.94 18.73 -11.37
#